data_AF-A0A0M8PVM4-F1
#
_entry.id   AF-A0A0M8PVM4-F1
#
_cell.length_a   1.000
_cell.length_b   1.000
_cell.length_c   1.000
_cell.angle_alpha   90.00
_cell.angle_beta   90.00
_cell.angle_gamma   90.00
#
_symmetry.space_group_name_H-M   'P 1'
#
loop_
_entity.id
_entity.type
_entity.pdbx_description
1 polymer ?
#
loop_
_entity_poly.entity_id
_entity_poly.type
_entity_poly.pdbx_seq_one_letter_code
_entity_poly.pdbx_strand_id
1 'polypeptide(L)' 'MEQLLKEMLSPSNQYKVQIIKRKDGLYTTEVYMWQEDSGYEYWSPIKKGLTLIETEESAVILAIEHLREYSGEIINL' A
#
# COMPACT_ATOMS: atom_id res chain seq x y z
N MET A 1 16.37 -6.00 -8.16
CA MET A 1 15.15 -5.34 -8.67
C MET A 1 14.22 -5.20 -7.47
N GLU A 2 13.46 -4.13 -7.33
CA GLU A 2 12.43 -4.09 -6.28
C GLU A 2 11.31 -5.08 -6.68
N GLN A 3 10.81 -5.83 -5.72
CA GLN A 3 9.83 -6.89 -5.95
C GLN A 3 8.53 -6.56 -5.23
N LEU A 4 7.44 -6.43 -5.98
CA LEU A 4 6.10 -6.42 -5.39
C LEU A 4 5.80 -7.82 -4.83
N LEU A 5 5.60 -7.90 -3.51
CA LEU A 5 5.29 -9.16 -2.83
C LEU A 5 3.79 -9.37 -2.70
N LYS A 6 3.08 -8.31 -2.31
CA LYS A 6 1.63 -8.38 -2.03
C LYS A 6 0.97 -7.04 -2.34
N GLU A 7 -0.25 -7.12 -2.83
CA GLU A 7 -1.16 -5.99 -3.00
C GLU A 7 -2.46 -6.30 -2.25
N MET A 8 -3.02 -5.30 -1.58
CA MET A 8 -4.28 -5.40 -0.84
C MET A 8 -5.15 -4.19 -1.18
N LEU A 9 -6.42 -4.44 -1.49
CA LEU A 9 -7.42 -3.41 -1.78
C LEU A 9 -8.29 -3.15 -0.56
N SER A 10 -8.71 -1.90 -0.38
CA SER A 10 -9.76 -1.59 0.58
C SER A 10 -11.10 -2.13 0.08
N PRO A 11 -12.11 -2.34 0.95
CA PRO A 11 -13.41 -2.91 0.56
C PRO A 11 -14.11 -2.14 -0.57
N SER A 12 -14.01 -0.81 -0.59
CA SER A 12 -14.53 0.04 -1.66
C SER A 12 -13.75 -0.03 -2.99
N ASN A 13 -12.59 -0.68 -3.00
CA ASN A 13 -11.60 -0.66 -4.07
C ASN A 13 -11.08 0.75 -4.42
N GLN A 14 -11.29 1.76 -3.56
CA GLN A 14 -10.78 3.11 -3.79
C GLN A 14 -9.34 3.29 -3.31
N TYR A 15 -8.86 2.41 -2.44
CA TYR A 15 -7.50 2.44 -1.95
C TYR A 15 -6.84 1.09 -2.13
N LYS A 16 -5.52 1.11 -2.34
CA LYS A 16 -4.70 -0.08 -2.25
C LYS A 16 -3.41 0.20 -1.52
N VAL A 17 -2.83 -0.86 -0.97
CA VAL A 17 -1.50 -0.85 -0.40
C VAL A 17 -0.67 -1.96 -1.04
N GLN A 18 0.59 -1.65 -1.32
CA GLN A 18 1.57 -2.57 -1.87
C GLN A 18 2.69 -2.79 -0.87
N ILE A 19 3.13 -4.04 -0.72
CA ILE A 19 4.32 -4.43 0.03
C ILE A 19 5.43 -4.72 -0.97
N ILE A 20 6.52 -3.98 -0.86
CA ILE A 20 7.63 -4.03 -1.80
C ILE A 20 8.89 -4.48 -1.06
N LYS A 21 9.51 -5.57 -1.54
CA LYS A 21 10.83 -5.99 -1.10
C LYS A 21 11.89 -5.23 -1.88
N ARG A 22 12.74 -4.54 -1.15
CA ARG A 22 13.80 -3.69 -1.68
C ARG A 22 15.06 -4.50 -1.96
N LYS A 23 16.00 -3.89 -2.68
CA LYS A 23 17.30 -4.51 -3.00
C LYS A 23 18.20 -4.71 -1.77
N ASP A 24 18.01 -3.89 -0.73
CA ASP A 24 18.73 -3.95 0.53
C ASP A 24 18.19 -5.05 1.49
N GLY A 25 17.18 -5.81 1.06
CA GLY A 25 16.56 -6.87 1.84
C GLY A 25 15.46 -6.38 2.78
N LEU A 26 15.30 -5.07 2.93
CA LEU A 26 14.22 -4.46 3.71
C LEU A 26 12.92 -4.40 2.91
N TYR A 27 11.85 -4.08 3.60
CA TYR A 27 10.51 -3.95 3.06
C TYR A 27 10.05 -2.49 3.18
N THR A 28 9.18 -2.08 2.26
CA THR A 28 8.45 -0.81 2.34
C THR A 28 7.00 -1.04 1.96
N THR A 29 6.11 -0.19 2.46
CA THR A 29 4.70 -0.17 2.07
C THR A 29 4.37 1.10 1.32
N GLU A 30 3.61 1.00 0.23
CA GLU A 30 3.15 2.15 -0.54
C GLU A 30 1.64 2.13 -0.67
N VAL A 31 0.99 3.26 -0.38
CA VAL A 31 -0.46 3.41 -0.45
C VAL A 31 -0.83 4.21 -1.69
N TYR A 32 -1.87 3.78 -2.38
CA TYR A 32 -2.39 4.43 -3.57
C TYR A 32 -3.89 4.65 -3.42
N MET A 33 -4.37 5.73 -4.03
CA MET A 33 -5.79 6.06 -4.17
C MET A 33 -6.19 5.97 -5.64
N TRP A 34 -7.32 5.36 -5.92
CA TRP A 34 -7.92 5.34 -7.25
C TRP A 34 -8.43 6.75 -7.57
N GLN A 35 -8.04 7.28 -8.72
CA GLN A 35 -8.49 8.58 -9.21
C GLN A 35 -9.01 8.47 -10.62
N GLU A 36 -10.09 9.20 -10.87
CA GLU A 36 -10.68 9.39 -12.18
C GLU A 36 -10.71 10.89 -12.44
N ASP A 37 -9.82 11.37 -13.32
CA ASP A 37 -9.73 12.78 -13.67
C ASP A 37 -9.86 12.95 -15.18
N SER A 38 -10.88 13.71 -15.60
CA SER A 38 -11.07 14.10 -17.01
C SER A 38 -11.08 12.92 -17.99
N GLY A 39 -11.60 11.76 -17.56
CA GLY A 39 -11.67 10.53 -18.36
C GLY A 39 -10.44 9.64 -18.29
N TYR A 40 -9.46 9.96 -17.43
CA TYR A 40 -8.31 9.12 -17.14
C TYR A 40 -8.44 8.45 -15.78
N GLU A 41 -8.27 7.14 -15.76
CA GLU A 41 -8.33 6.29 -14.57
C GLU A 41 -6.91 5.87 -14.16
N TYR A 42 -6.50 6.14 -12.92
CA TYR A 42 -5.16 5.81 -12.47
C TYR A 42 -5.06 5.64 -10.94
N TRP A 43 -4.05 4.87 -10.53
CA TRP A 43 -3.64 4.78 -9.13
C TRP A 43 -2.65 5.90 -8.81
N SER A 44 -3.06 6.80 -7.94
CA SER A 44 -2.22 7.92 -7.51
C SER A 44 -1.53 7.59 -6.17
N PRO A 45 -0.19 7.66 -6.08
CA PRO A 45 0.51 7.35 -4.84
C PRO A 45 0.25 8.42 -3.78
N ILE A 46 -0.11 7.98 -2.58
CA ILE A 46 -0.20 8.85 -1.41
C ILE A 46 1.21 8.98 -0.84
N LYS A 47 1.85 10.14 -1.05
CA LYS A 47 3.21 10.38 -0.56
C LYS A 47 3.23 10.52 0.96
N LYS A 48 3.57 9.43 1.66
CA LYS A 48 4.06 9.46 3.05
C LYS A 48 5.58 9.28 3.04
N GLY A 49 6.24 9.64 4.13
CA GLY A 49 7.68 9.36 4.29
C GLY A 49 7.98 7.86 4.13
N LEU A 50 9.17 7.55 3.62
CA LEU A 50 9.61 6.17 3.44
C LEU A 50 9.77 5.48 4.81
N THR A 51 9.07 4.37 5.01
CA THR A 51 9.24 3.53 6.20
C THR A 51 9.99 2.26 5.80
N LEU A 52 11.14 2.01 6.44
CA LEU A 52 11.94 0.81 6.22
C LEU A 52 11.57 -0.23 7.27
N ILE A 53 11.28 -1.45 6.82
CA ILE A 53 10.72 -2.52 7.65
C ILE A 53 11.59 -3.76 7.49
N GLU A 54 11.89 -4.43 8.60
CA GLU A 54 12.87 -5.53 8.62
C GLU A 54 12.28 -6.89 8.19
N THR A 55 11.01 -7.13 8.46
CA THR A 55 10.34 -8.43 8.27
C THR A 55 9.08 -8.30 7.41
N GLU A 56 8.75 -9.35 6.67
CA GLU A 56 7.52 -9.38 5.87
C GLU A 56 6.26 -9.31 6.74
N GLU A 57 6.24 -9.98 7.90
CA GLU A 57 5.09 -9.97 8.82
C GLU A 57 4.78 -8.56 9.31
N SER A 58 5.80 -7.83 9.78
CA SER A 58 5.64 -6.42 10.18
C SER A 58 5.21 -5.54 9.00
N ALA A 59 5.66 -5.84 7.77
CA ALA A 59 5.23 -5.12 6.58
C ALA A 59 3.77 -5.37 6.24
N VAL A 60 3.27 -6.60 6.46
CA VAL A 60 1.84 -6.93 6.32
C VAL A 60 1.01 -6.18 7.35
N ILE A 61 1.40 -6.22 8.63
CA ILE A 61 0.68 -5.50 9.69
C ILE A 61 0.61 -4.01 9.36
N LEU A 62 1.74 -3.37 9.04
CA LEU A 62 1.77 -1.95 8.71
C LEU A 62 0.97 -1.63 7.45
N ALA A 63 0.99 -2.51 6.44
CA ALA A 63 0.20 -2.30 5.24
C ALA A 63 -1.31 -2.32 5.54
N ILE A 64 -1.77 -3.22 6.41
CA ILE A 64 -3.18 -3.26 6.85
C ILE A 64 -3.54 -1.99 7.63
N GLU A 65 -2.67 -1.55 8.54
CA GLU A 65 -2.86 -0.31 9.31
C GLU A 65 -2.93 0.91 8.40
N HIS A 66 -2.01 1.04 7.44
CA HIS A 66 -2.03 2.11 6.46
C HIS A 66 -3.29 2.07 5.58
N LEU A 67 -3.68 0.89 5.08
CA LEU A 67 -4.87 0.76 4.27
C LEU A 67 -6.11 1.19 5.06
N ARG A 68 -6.21 0.82 6.35
CA ARG A 68 -7.27 1.27 7.26
C ARG A 68 -7.22 2.77 7.54
N GLU A 69 -6.03 3.32 7.80
CA GLU A 69 -5.81 4.75 8.08
C GLU A 69 -6.28 5.63 6.91
N TYR A 70 -5.89 5.27 5.68
CA TYR A 70 -6.20 6.08 4.49
C TYR A 70 -7.61 5.87 3.95
N SER A 71 -8.12 4.63 3.98
CA SER A 71 -9.49 4.37 3.50
C SER A 71 -10.56 4.75 4.52
N GLY A 72 -10.23 4.74 5.81
CA GLY A 72 -11.22 4.82 6.89
C GLY A 72 -12.12 3.58 7.00
N GLU A 73 -11.82 2.51 6.26
CA GLU A 73 -12.64 1.30 6.17
C GLU A 73 -12.17 0.21 7.15
N ILE A 74 -13.10 -0.65 7.57
CA ILE A 74 -12.73 -1.86 8.32
C ILE A 74 -12.14 -2.86 7.32
N ILE A 75 -10.87 -3.21 7.54
CA ILE A 75 -10.13 -4.13 6.70
C ILE A 75 -10.25 -5.55 7.29
N ASN A 76 -11.03 -6.40 6.62
CA ASN A 76 -11.15 -7.83 6.93
C ASN A 76 -10.34 -8.61 5.89
N LEU A 77 -9.06 -8.89 6.19
CA LEU A 77 -8.13 -9.62 5.31
C LEU A 77 -7.80 -11.00 5.87
#